data_AF-A0A958WS26-F1
#
_entry.id   AF-A0A958WS26-F1
#
_cell.length_a   1.000
_cell.length_b   1.000
_cell.length_c   1.000
_cell.angle_alpha   90.00
_cell.angle_beta   90.00
_cell.angle_gamma   90.00
#
_symmetry.space_group_name_H-M   'P 1'
#
loop_
_entity.id
_entity.type
_entity.pdbx_description
1 polymer ?
#
loop_
_entity_poly.entity_id
_entity_poly.type
_entity_poly.pdbx_seq_one_letter_code
_entity_poly.pdbx_strand_id
1 'polypeptide(L)'
;MLFQKKENHPFLIAGPCSAETEEQVMTIAHQLVPVGIDLFRAGIWKPRTRPGSFEGMGSKALPWLRRVKEETGLKTTCEVANGNQVYEALKHGVDVLWVGARSTVNPFSVQEIADALQGVDVPVLVKNPVNPDLELWMGALERIQQAGVSRMGAIHRGFSSYAKSKFRNQPYWEIAIELRRRMPDLPLICDNSHICGNREDLHEIAQHALDLNYDGLMTETHCDPDNAWSDAKQQITPFVYGEMAKRLIVRRETTDDRSFLETLENIRHKIDEVDLELLNLLSRRMKLSEEIGRYKRKNNISILQAARWNEILEKATGLGTERGLSAAFIEKYLSAVHQESIAKQTEVMGEGVKV
;
A
#
# COMPACT_ATOMS: atom_id res chain seq x y z
N MET A 1 3.51 -12.95 15.72
CA MET A 1 3.35 -13.73 14.47
C MET A 1 4.49 -13.39 13.50
N LEU A 2 4.61 -14.08 12.37
CA LEU A 2 5.60 -13.73 11.34
C LEU A 2 5.24 -12.36 10.70
N PHE A 3 6.23 -11.59 10.25
CA PHE A 3 6.08 -10.27 9.61
C PHE A 3 5.57 -9.10 10.47
N GLN A 4 5.30 -9.32 11.76
CA GLN A 4 4.88 -8.25 12.67
C GLN A 4 6.07 -7.47 13.22
N LYS A 5 5.87 -6.16 13.43
CA LYS A 5 6.81 -5.33 14.21
C LYS A 5 6.93 -5.88 15.63
N LYS A 6 8.16 -5.88 16.15
CA LYS A 6 8.45 -6.12 17.57
C LYS A 6 8.43 -4.77 18.31
N GLU A 7 8.48 -4.81 19.63
CA GLU A 7 8.57 -3.58 20.42
C GLU A 7 9.79 -2.75 19.98
N ASN A 8 9.54 -1.53 19.50
CA ASN A 8 10.54 -0.60 18.96
C ASN A 8 11.34 -1.09 17.73
N HIS A 9 10.90 -2.13 17.03
CA HIS A 9 11.59 -2.63 15.84
C HIS A 9 10.58 -3.06 14.76
N PRO A 10 10.48 -2.35 13.63
CA PRO A 10 9.61 -2.77 12.53
C PRO A 10 10.20 -4.00 11.85
N PHE A 11 9.38 -4.83 11.21
CA PHE A 11 9.91 -5.96 10.45
C PHE A 11 10.67 -5.46 9.21
N LEU A 12 11.97 -5.75 9.13
CA LEU A 12 12.84 -5.18 8.10
C LEU A 12 13.17 -6.19 6.99
N ILE A 13 12.76 -5.87 5.77
CA ILE A 13 13.09 -6.61 4.56
C ILE A 13 14.01 -5.75 3.68
N ALA A 14 15.23 -6.22 3.40
CA ALA A 14 16.16 -5.49 2.56
C ALA A 14 17.02 -6.41 1.70
N GLY A 15 17.61 -5.86 0.64
CA GLY A 15 18.39 -6.59 -0.34
C GLY A 15 18.16 -6.06 -1.75
N PRO A 16 18.85 -6.58 -2.77
CA PRO A 16 18.85 -5.97 -4.09
C PRO A 16 17.54 -6.10 -4.85
N CYS A 17 17.34 -5.16 -5.77
CA CYS A 17 16.22 -5.21 -6.71
C CYS A 17 16.24 -6.51 -7.54
N SER A 18 17.42 -6.89 -8.01
CA SER A 18 17.67 -8.14 -8.73
C SER A 18 18.96 -8.78 -8.24
N ALA A 19 19.02 -10.11 -8.26
CA ALA A 19 20.28 -10.83 -8.11
C ALA A 19 21.08 -10.70 -9.42
N GLU A 20 22.18 -9.96 -9.39
CA GLU A 20 22.96 -9.61 -10.59
C GLU A 20 24.14 -10.57 -10.74
N THR A 21 24.95 -10.69 -9.68
CA THR A 21 26.05 -11.64 -9.57
C THR A 21 26.07 -12.23 -8.16
N GLU A 22 26.70 -13.39 -7.99
CA GLU A 22 26.88 -13.99 -6.67
C GLU A 22 27.66 -13.06 -5.73
N GLU A 23 28.74 -12.46 -6.21
CA GLU A 23 29.55 -11.51 -5.44
C GLU A 23 28.71 -10.31 -4.96
N GLN A 24 27.85 -9.76 -5.82
CA GLN A 24 26.96 -8.66 -5.48
C GLN A 24 25.96 -9.07 -4.39
N VAL A 25 25.28 -10.21 -4.55
CA VAL A 25 24.32 -10.74 -3.57
C VAL A 25 24.99 -10.96 -2.21
N MET A 26 26.14 -11.64 -2.20
CA MET A 26 26.86 -11.95 -0.96
C MET A 26 27.40 -10.70 -0.28
N THR A 27 27.94 -9.75 -1.04
CA THR A 27 28.43 -8.46 -0.49
C THR A 27 27.31 -7.71 0.22
N ILE A 28 26.15 -7.60 -0.41
CA ILE A 28 24.99 -6.91 0.17
C ILE A 28 24.50 -7.65 1.43
N ALA A 29 24.41 -8.98 1.39
CA ALA A 29 23.97 -9.79 2.53
C ALA A 29 24.88 -9.59 3.74
N HIS A 30 26.21 -9.71 3.57
CA HIS A 30 27.18 -9.50 4.65
C HIS A 30 27.11 -8.09 5.24
N GLN A 31 26.88 -7.07 4.41
CA GLN A 31 26.73 -5.69 4.88
C GLN A 31 25.40 -5.41 5.59
N LEU A 32 24.36 -6.21 5.33
CA LEU A 32 23.05 -6.08 5.98
C LEU A 32 22.95 -6.82 7.32
N VAL A 33 23.81 -7.79 7.59
CA VAL A 33 23.89 -8.47 8.91
C VAL A 33 24.00 -7.47 10.07
N PRO A 34 24.97 -6.53 10.11
CA PRO A 34 25.07 -5.58 11.22
C PRO A 34 23.94 -4.55 11.27
N VAL A 35 23.14 -4.41 10.20
CA VAL A 35 21.93 -3.57 10.22
C VAL A 35 20.79 -4.24 11.01
N GLY A 36 20.81 -5.58 11.11
CA GLY A 36 19.81 -6.33 11.86
C GLY A 36 18.47 -6.46 11.13
N ILE A 37 18.49 -6.73 9.83
CA ILE A 37 17.27 -7.03 9.07
C ILE A 37 16.70 -8.41 9.42
N ASP A 38 15.39 -8.59 9.25
CA ASP A 38 14.73 -9.88 9.51
C ASP A 38 14.71 -10.81 8.28
N LEU A 39 14.73 -10.24 7.06
CA LEU A 39 14.57 -11.00 5.82
C LEU A 39 15.36 -10.38 4.65
N PHE A 40 16.21 -11.18 4.01
CA PHE A 40 16.98 -10.79 2.84
C PHE A 40 16.19 -11.02 1.55
N ARG A 41 15.93 -9.97 0.77
CA ARG A 41 15.19 -10.06 -0.50
C ARG A 41 16.08 -10.03 -1.73
N ALA A 42 15.76 -10.79 -2.77
CA ALA A 42 16.33 -10.58 -4.11
C ALA A 42 15.35 -10.97 -5.23
N GLY A 43 15.33 -10.17 -6.30
CA GLY A 43 14.58 -10.50 -7.52
C GLY A 43 15.35 -11.52 -8.36
N ILE A 44 14.84 -12.75 -8.45
CA ILE A 44 15.45 -13.84 -9.23
C ILE A 44 14.99 -13.82 -10.68
N TRP A 45 13.68 -13.60 -10.86
CA TRP A 45 13.03 -13.39 -12.15
C TRP A 45 12.48 -11.97 -12.20
N LYS A 46 12.69 -11.26 -13.32
CA LYS A 46 12.22 -9.88 -13.48
C LYS A 46 11.20 -9.79 -14.62
N PRO A 47 9.93 -9.51 -14.32
CA PRO A 47 8.96 -9.20 -15.36
C PRO A 47 9.34 -7.84 -15.99
N ARG A 48 9.81 -7.83 -17.25
CA ARG A 48 10.19 -6.60 -17.95
C ARG A 48 9.11 -6.18 -18.93
N THR A 49 8.80 -4.88 -18.92
CA THR A 49 7.84 -4.29 -19.86
C THR A 49 8.36 -4.28 -21.29
N ARG A 50 9.68 -4.11 -21.48
CA ARG A 50 10.33 -4.13 -22.79
C ARG A 50 11.27 -5.33 -22.89
N PRO A 51 11.14 -6.16 -23.95
CA PRO A 51 12.09 -7.23 -24.24
C PRO A 51 13.53 -6.72 -24.35
N GLY A 52 14.51 -7.57 -24.07
CA GLY A 52 15.94 -7.27 -24.21
C GLY A 52 16.54 -6.44 -23.07
N SER A 53 15.76 -6.14 -22.02
CA SER A 53 16.28 -5.59 -20.77
C SER A 53 16.53 -6.72 -19.76
N PHE A 54 17.42 -6.53 -18.78
CA PHE A 54 17.80 -7.59 -17.84
C PHE A 54 16.57 -8.28 -17.19
N GLU A 55 16.41 -9.58 -17.43
CA GLU A 55 15.23 -10.38 -17.02
C GLU A 55 15.47 -11.16 -15.71
N GLY A 56 16.60 -10.90 -15.05
CA GLY A 56 17.06 -11.67 -13.90
C GLY A 56 17.90 -12.88 -14.32
N MET A 57 18.64 -13.44 -13.36
CA MET A 57 19.49 -14.62 -13.57
C MET A 57 18.69 -15.94 -13.56
N GLY A 58 17.40 -15.89 -13.22
CA GLY A 58 16.52 -17.05 -13.12
C GLY A 58 17.02 -18.06 -12.10
N SER A 59 16.66 -19.34 -12.27
CA SER A 59 16.99 -20.40 -11.29
C SER A 59 18.48 -20.52 -10.95
N LYS A 60 19.39 -20.04 -11.83
CA LYS A 60 20.84 -20.04 -11.58
C LYS A 60 21.25 -19.20 -10.37
N ALA A 61 20.44 -18.22 -9.97
CA ALA A 61 20.69 -17.39 -8.79
C ALA A 61 20.08 -17.93 -7.50
N LEU A 62 19.22 -18.95 -7.55
CA LEU A 62 18.64 -19.54 -6.33
C LEU A 62 19.70 -20.16 -5.39
N PRO A 63 20.78 -20.82 -5.88
CA PRO A 63 21.88 -21.24 -5.02
C PRO A 63 22.54 -20.08 -4.25
N TRP A 64 22.54 -18.86 -4.79
CA TRP A 64 23.11 -17.69 -4.11
C TRP A 64 22.29 -17.32 -2.87
N LEU A 65 20.96 -17.42 -2.92
CA LEU A 65 20.11 -17.20 -1.74
C LEU A 65 20.34 -18.26 -0.67
N ARG A 66 20.53 -19.52 -1.07
CA ARG A 66 20.92 -20.58 -0.12
C ARG A 66 22.24 -20.22 0.56
N ARG A 67 23.23 -19.78 -0.20
CA ARG A 67 24.54 -19.37 0.32
C ARG A 67 24.45 -18.15 1.25
N VAL A 68 23.60 -17.17 0.96
CA VAL A 68 23.29 -16.06 1.87
C VAL A 68 22.85 -16.60 3.22
N LYS A 69 21.88 -17.53 3.24
CA LYS A 69 21.38 -18.12 4.48
C LYS A 69 22.46 -18.91 5.22
N GLU A 70 23.25 -19.71 4.50
CA GLU A 70 24.33 -20.52 5.07
C GLU A 70 25.45 -19.66 5.70
N GLU A 71 25.85 -18.57 5.06
CA GLU A 71 26.95 -17.72 5.54
C GLU A 71 26.54 -16.66 6.56
N THR A 72 25.31 -16.13 6.46
CA THR A 72 24.87 -14.98 7.26
C THR A 72 23.80 -15.33 8.30
N GLY A 73 23.13 -16.48 8.14
CA GLY A 73 21.96 -16.85 8.94
C GLY A 73 20.67 -16.08 8.56
N LEU A 74 20.74 -15.13 7.63
CA LEU A 74 19.57 -14.37 7.17
C LEU A 74 18.61 -15.29 6.40
N LYS A 75 17.33 -15.25 6.77
CA LYS A 75 16.27 -15.87 5.96
C LYS A 75 16.16 -15.15 4.63
N THR A 76 15.78 -15.87 3.59
CA THR A 76 15.71 -15.32 2.23
C THR A 76 14.30 -15.27 1.68
N THR A 77 14.06 -14.31 0.80
CA THR A 77 12.81 -14.18 0.07
C THR A 77 13.01 -13.80 -1.39
N CYS A 78 12.16 -14.31 -2.27
CA CYS A 78 12.15 -13.99 -3.69
C CYS A 78 10.74 -13.85 -4.29
N GLU A 79 10.64 -13.14 -5.42
CA GLU A 79 9.40 -13.03 -6.20
C GLU A 79 9.11 -14.34 -6.93
N VAL A 80 7.84 -14.75 -6.94
CA VAL A 80 7.32 -15.79 -7.82
C VAL A 80 6.11 -15.25 -8.60
N ALA A 81 6.03 -15.64 -9.87
CA ALA A 81 5.02 -15.17 -10.81
C ALA A 81 4.20 -16.31 -11.45
N ASN A 82 4.61 -17.57 -11.27
CA ASN A 82 3.94 -18.78 -11.76
C ASN A 82 4.31 -20.00 -10.92
N GLY A 83 3.68 -21.15 -11.18
CA GLY A 83 3.87 -22.37 -10.39
C GLY A 83 5.28 -22.96 -10.50
N ASN A 84 5.90 -22.90 -11.68
CA ASN A 84 7.27 -23.40 -11.87
C ASN A 84 8.30 -22.65 -11.00
N GLN A 85 8.14 -21.34 -10.85
CA GLN A 85 8.99 -20.52 -9.99
C GLN A 85 8.80 -20.85 -8.51
N VAL A 86 7.56 -21.16 -8.09
CA VAL A 86 7.29 -21.67 -6.73
C VAL A 86 8.07 -22.95 -6.47
N TYR A 87 7.95 -23.96 -7.35
CA TYR A 87 8.65 -25.23 -7.20
C TYR A 87 10.18 -25.05 -7.13
N GLU A 88 10.75 -24.24 -8.03
CA GLU A 88 12.19 -23.99 -8.05
C GLU A 88 12.67 -23.27 -6.78
N ALA A 89 11.95 -22.26 -6.30
CA ALA A 89 12.28 -21.55 -5.07
C ALA A 89 12.23 -22.48 -3.84
N LEU A 90 11.18 -23.30 -3.72
CA LEU A 90 11.02 -24.28 -2.65
C LEU A 90 12.13 -25.33 -2.65
N LYS A 91 12.46 -25.89 -3.83
CA LYS A 91 13.55 -26.85 -4.01
C LYS A 91 14.90 -26.29 -3.55
N HIS A 92 15.09 -24.97 -3.65
CA HIS A 92 16.32 -24.32 -3.21
C HIS A 92 16.31 -23.87 -1.75
N GLY A 93 15.19 -24.00 -1.05
CA GLY A 93 15.06 -23.70 0.38
C GLY A 93 14.86 -22.22 0.67
N VAL A 94 14.24 -21.46 -0.24
CA VAL A 94 13.83 -20.07 0.00
C VAL A 94 12.80 -20.04 1.14
N ASP A 95 13.01 -19.16 2.13
CA ASP A 95 12.25 -19.18 3.38
C ASP A 95 10.86 -18.55 3.27
N VAL A 96 10.70 -17.55 2.39
CA VAL A 96 9.46 -16.79 2.18
C VAL A 96 9.31 -16.47 0.70
N LEU A 97 8.12 -16.63 0.13
CA LEU A 97 7.85 -16.21 -1.25
C LEU A 97 7.05 -14.91 -1.25
N TRP A 98 7.21 -14.07 -2.28
CA TRP A 98 6.25 -13.00 -2.53
C TRP A 98 5.65 -13.04 -3.93
N VAL A 99 4.37 -12.69 -4.03
CA VAL A 99 3.66 -12.49 -5.29
C VAL A 99 3.83 -11.04 -5.71
N GLY A 100 4.37 -10.82 -6.91
CA GLY A 100 4.64 -9.49 -7.44
C GLY A 100 3.37 -8.73 -7.87
N ALA A 101 3.42 -7.40 -7.85
CA ALA A 101 2.26 -6.54 -8.16
C ALA A 101 1.65 -6.79 -9.55
N ARG A 102 2.45 -7.22 -10.53
CA ARG A 102 1.97 -7.56 -11.88
C ARG A 102 1.35 -8.96 -11.97
N SER A 103 1.68 -9.86 -11.05
CA SER A 103 1.03 -11.17 -10.95
C SER A 103 -0.28 -11.06 -10.19
N THR A 104 -0.32 -10.22 -9.14
CA THR A 104 -1.55 -9.95 -8.36
C THR A 104 -2.72 -9.48 -9.22
N VAL A 105 -2.47 -8.77 -10.32
CA VAL A 105 -3.55 -8.30 -11.21
C VAL A 105 -4.25 -9.42 -11.99
N ASN A 106 -3.65 -10.60 -12.09
CA ASN A 106 -4.16 -11.70 -12.90
C ASN A 106 -4.60 -12.86 -12.00
N PRO A 107 -5.91 -13.06 -11.79
CA PRO A 107 -6.43 -14.17 -10.98
C PRO A 107 -5.95 -15.55 -11.43
N PHE A 108 -5.69 -15.76 -12.73
CA PHE A 108 -5.17 -17.04 -13.23
C PHE A 108 -3.72 -17.27 -12.78
N SER A 109 -2.87 -16.24 -12.82
CA SER A 109 -1.49 -16.34 -12.33
C SER A 109 -1.45 -16.57 -10.82
N VAL A 110 -2.31 -15.89 -10.06
CA VAL A 110 -2.42 -16.11 -8.62
C VAL A 110 -2.94 -17.52 -8.32
N GLN A 111 -3.90 -18.03 -9.09
CA GLN A 111 -4.40 -19.40 -8.94
C GLN A 111 -3.30 -20.42 -9.21
N GLU A 112 -2.52 -20.25 -10.28
CA GLU A 112 -1.40 -21.15 -10.59
C GLU A 112 -0.35 -21.19 -9.46
N ILE A 113 -0.05 -20.03 -8.87
CA ILE A 113 0.83 -19.93 -7.69
C ILE A 113 0.17 -20.63 -6.49
N ALA A 114 -1.11 -20.40 -6.23
CA ALA A 114 -1.86 -21.01 -5.14
C ALA A 114 -1.84 -22.54 -5.23
N ASP A 115 -2.09 -23.09 -6.42
CA ASP A 115 -2.09 -24.54 -6.67
C ASP A 115 -0.71 -25.15 -6.38
N ALA A 116 0.38 -24.46 -6.76
CA ALA A 116 1.75 -24.90 -6.48
C ALA A 116 2.15 -24.80 -4.99
N LEU A 117 1.40 -24.07 -4.16
CA LEU A 117 1.62 -23.93 -2.73
C LEU A 117 0.84 -24.94 -1.88
N GLN A 118 -0.06 -25.71 -2.48
CA GLN A 118 -0.88 -26.68 -1.75
C GLN A 118 0.00 -27.72 -1.04
N GLY A 119 -0.27 -27.91 0.26
CA GLY A 119 0.47 -28.87 1.10
C GLY A 119 1.90 -28.44 1.47
N VAL A 120 2.30 -27.20 1.15
CA VAL A 120 3.62 -26.65 1.50
C VAL A 120 3.48 -25.64 2.64
N ASP A 121 4.30 -25.79 3.68
CA ASP A 121 4.36 -24.82 4.78
C ASP A 121 5.43 -23.74 4.51
N VAL A 122 5.14 -22.83 3.58
CA VAL A 122 5.96 -21.65 3.29
C VAL A 122 5.16 -20.36 3.52
N PRO A 123 5.71 -19.34 4.20
CA PRO A 123 5.07 -18.05 4.28
C PRO A 123 5.02 -17.32 2.93
N VAL A 124 3.93 -16.58 2.71
CA VAL A 124 3.73 -15.84 1.45
C VAL A 124 3.36 -14.38 1.71
N LEU A 125 4.05 -13.47 1.04
CA LEU A 125 3.70 -12.06 0.99
C LEU A 125 3.02 -11.72 -0.34
N VAL A 126 1.96 -10.91 -0.34
CA VAL A 126 1.25 -10.54 -1.58
C VAL A 126 1.31 -9.02 -1.79
N LYS A 127 2.00 -8.57 -2.85
CA LYS A 127 2.01 -7.15 -3.23
C LYS A 127 0.64 -6.71 -3.74
N ASN A 128 0.22 -5.49 -3.44
CA ASN A 128 -0.99 -4.91 -4.04
C ASN A 128 -0.91 -4.90 -5.57
N PRO A 129 -2.06 -4.99 -6.27
CA PRO A 129 -2.12 -4.85 -7.72
C PRO A 129 -1.63 -3.45 -8.14
N VAL A 130 -1.16 -3.34 -9.39
CA VAL A 130 -0.67 -2.04 -9.90
C VAL A 130 -1.80 -1.02 -10.06
N ASN A 131 -3.04 -1.45 -10.24
CA ASN A 131 -4.24 -0.61 -10.25
C ASN A 131 -4.83 -0.50 -8.83
N PRO A 132 -5.41 0.66 -8.46
CA PRO A 132 -6.01 0.91 -7.15
C PRO A 132 -7.33 0.14 -6.97
N ASP A 133 -7.21 -1.17 -6.78
CA ASP A 133 -8.34 -2.10 -6.64
C ASP A 133 -8.13 -2.99 -5.41
N LEU A 134 -8.92 -2.69 -4.37
CA LEU A 134 -8.89 -3.42 -3.12
C LEU A 134 -9.43 -4.85 -3.26
N GLU A 135 -10.52 -5.02 -4.01
CA GLU A 135 -11.17 -6.33 -4.17
C GLU A 135 -10.24 -7.30 -4.88
N LEU A 136 -9.48 -6.82 -5.87
CA LEU A 136 -8.46 -7.61 -6.54
C LEU A 136 -7.31 -8.00 -5.61
N TRP A 137 -6.88 -7.11 -4.71
CA TRP A 137 -5.86 -7.44 -3.71
C TRP A 137 -6.35 -8.49 -2.71
N MET A 138 -7.57 -8.30 -2.19
CA MET A 138 -8.21 -9.24 -1.27
C MET A 138 -8.41 -10.61 -1.92
N GLY A 139 -8.92 -10.65 -3.16
CA GLY A 139 -9.11 -11.90 -3.89
C GLY A 139 -7.81 -12.66 -4.13
N ALA A 140 -6.67 -11.96 -4.30
CA ALA A 140 -5.37 -12.61 -4.38
C ALA A 140 -4.94 -13.23 -3.04
N LEU A 141 -5.10 -12.50 -1.93
CA LEU A 141 -4.82 -12.99 -0.58
C LEU A 141 -5.68 -14.22 -0.22
N GLU A 142 -6.98 -14.15 -0.49
CA GLU A 142 -7.93 -15.23 -0.22
C GLU A 142 -7.62 -16.51 -1.01
N ARG A 143 -7.19 -16.40 -2.28
CA ARG A 143 -6.75 -17.57 -3.07
C ARG A 143 -5.56 -18.28 -2.46
N ILE A 144 -4.54 -17.51 -2.04
CA ILE A 144 -3.36 -18.07 -1.38
C ILE A 144 -3.75 -18.70 -0.03
N GLN A 145 -4.67 -18.07 0.72
CA GLN A 145 -5.20 -18.63 1.96
C GLN A 145 -5.93 -19.96 1.74
N GLN A 146 -6.77 -20.03 0.70
CA GLN A 146 -7.52 -21.24 0.35
C GLN A 146 -6.63 -22.42 -0.07
N ALA A 147 -5.41 -22.15 -0.55
CA ALA A 147 -4.40 -23.19 -0.79
C ALA A 147 -3.79 -23.78 0.50
N GLY A 148 -4.19 -23.27 1.67
CA GLY A 148 -3.73 -23.75 2.98
C GLY A 148 -2.57 -22.95 3.57
N VAL A 149 -2.18 -21.83 2.96
CA VAL A 149 -1.12 -20.96 3.49
C VAL A 149 -1.66 -20.13 4.65
N SER A 150 -1.21 -20.44 5.87
CA SER A 150 -1.64 -19.76 7.10
C SER A 150 -0.76 -18.56 7.48
N ARG A 151 0.50 -18.54 7.04
CA ARG A 151 1.48 -17.49 7.37
C ARG A 151 1.60 -16.52 6.20
N MET A 152 0.79 -15.46 6.21
CA MET A 152 0.76 -14.50 5.11
C MET A 152 0.97 -13.06 5.57
N GLY A 153 1.25 -12.17 4.61
CA GLY A 153 1.24 -10.73 4.80
C GLY A 153 0.98 -9.98 3.48
N ALA A 154 0.58 -8.74 3.58
CA ALA A 154 0.37 -7.84 2.47
C ALA A 154 1.58 -6.91 2.29
N ILE A 155 2.00 -6.65 1.05
CA ILE A 155 3.00 -5.63 0.74
C ILE A 155 2.35 -4.49 -0.04
N HIS A 156 2.29 -3.33 0.59
CA HIS A 156 1.86 -2.09 -0.04
C HIS A 156 3.03 -1.41 -0.76
N ARG A 157 2.97 -1.32 -2.09
CA ARG A 157 3.99 -0.77 -2.98
C ARG A 157 3.51 0.41 -3.82
N GLY A 158 2.34 0.97 -3.47
CA GLY A 158 1.63 2.00 -4.21
C GLY A 158 1.05 1.51 -5.54
N PHE A 159 0.37 2.42 -6.23
CA PHE A 159 -0.41 2.16 -7.43
C PHE A 159 0.08 3.01 -8.60
N SER A 160 0.03 2.45 -9.80
CA SER A 160 0.37 3.16 -11.02
C SER A 160 -0.63 4.28 -11.30
N SER A 161 -0.13 5.43 -11.72
CA SER A 161 -0.92 6.59 -12.13
C SER A 161 -0.43 7.11 -13.47
N TYR A 162 -1.35 7.61 -14.29
CA TYR A 162 -1.02 8.29 -15.55
C TYR A 162 -0.46 9.69 -15.31
N ALA A 163 -0.88 10.36 -14.23
CA ALA A 163 -0.46 11.71 -13.91
C ALA A 163 1.00 11.72 -13.43
N LYS A 164 1.79 12.70 -13.89
CA LYS A 164 3.12 12.95 -13.33
C LYS A 164 2.98 13.28 -11.85
N SER A 165 3.84 12.68 -11.03
CA SER A 165 3.84 12.92 -9.60
C SER A 165 5.23 12.83 -9.01
N LYS A 166 5.38 13.26 -7.75
CA LYS A 166 6.61 13.13 -6.95
C LYS A 166 7.08 11.67 -6.89
N PHE A 167 6.13 10.74 -6.76
CA PHE A 167 6.40 9.32 -6.59
C PHE A 167 6.27 8.54 -7.90
N ARG A 168 6.99 7.41 -8.00
CA ARG A 168 6.83 6.45 -9.12
C ARG A 168 5.48 5.76 -9.08
N ASN A 169 5.00 5.41 -7.88
CA ASN A 169 3.66 4.86 -7.66
C ASN A 169 2.97 5.65 -6.55
N GLN A 170 1.74 6.06 -6.79
CA GLN A 170 0.93 6.78 -5.81
C GLN A 170 0.62 5.88 -4.62
N PRO A 171 0.87 6.32 -3.37
CA PRO A 171 0.60 5.47 -2.22
C PRO A 171 -0.87 5.08 -2.09
N TYR A 172 -1.82 6.01 -2.25
CA TYR A 172 -3.24 5.76 -1.94
C TYR A 172 -3.43 4.99 -0.63
N TRP A 173 -2.93 5.57 0.47
CA TRP A 173 -2.96 4.99 1.81
C TRP A 173 -4.35 4.55 2.24
N GLU A 174 -5.40 5.22 1.76
CA GLU A 174 -6.79 4.86 2.02
C GLU A 174 -7.14 3.41 1.64
N ILE A 175 -6.53 2.86 0.58
CA ILE A 175 -6.79 1.47 0.15
C ILE A 175 -6.16 0.49 1.13
N ALA A 176 -4.94 0.76 1.57
CA ALA A 176 -4.25 -0.10 2.51
C ALA A 176 -4.84 -0.02 3.93
N ILE A 177 -5.34 1.16 4.33
CA ILE A 177 -6.11 1.35 5.57
C ILE A 177 -7.41 0.54 5.52
N GLU A 178 -8.13 0.58 4.40
CA GLU A 178 -9.36 -0.21 4.23
C GLU A 178 -9.07 -1.72 4.21
N LEU A 179 -7.96 -2.16 3.61
CA LEU A 179 -7.51 -3.55 3.69
C LEU A 179 -7.33 -3.97 5.15
N ARG A 180 -6.60 -3.18 5.94
CA ARG A 180 -6.38 -3.45 7.37
C ARG A 180 -7.70 -3.45 8.16
N ARG A 181 -8.66 -2.58 7.82
CA ARG A 181 -9.99 -2.60 8.46
C ARG A 181 -10.74 -3.91 8.21
N ARG A 182 -10.61 -4.48 7.00
CA ARG A 182 -11.28 -5.74 6.60
C ARG A 182 -10.52 -6.99 7.01
N MET A 183 -9.19 -6.92 7.10
CA MET A 183 -8.29 -8.01 7.47
C MET A 183 -7.34 -7.56 8.59
N PRO A 184 -7.83 -7.34 9.83
CA PRO A 184 -7.07 -6.69 10.91
C PRO A 184 -5.82 -7.48 11.37
N ASP A 185 -5.86 -8.81 11.27
CA ASP A 185 -4.76 -9.68 11.69
C ASP A 185 -3.67 -9.85 10.60
N LEU A 186 -3.90 -9.33 9.39
CA LEU A 186 -2.96 -9.48 8.27
C LEU A 186 -1.80 -8.46 8.43
N PRO A 187 -0.54 -8.92 8.58
CA PRO A 187 0.61 -8.02 8.63
C PRO A 187 0.72 -7.21 7.34
N LEU A 188 1.02 -5.92 7.48
CA LEU A 188 1.08 -4.98 6.37
C LEU A 188 2.48 -4.34 6.29
N ILE A 189 3.18 -4.61 5.18
CA ILE A 189 4.54 -4.14 4.91
C ILE A 189 4.50 -3.01 3.88
N CYS A 190 5.27 -1.94 4.07
CA CYS A 190 5.40 -0.87 3.09
C CYS A 190 6.68 -1.05 2.26
N ASP A 191 6.54 -1.18 0.94
CA ASP A 191 7.63 -1.14 -0.03
C ASP A 191 7.87 0.32 -0.47
N ASN A 192 8.67 1.02 0.33
CA ASN A 192 8.99 2.43 0.11
C ASN A 192 9.82 2.63 -1.17
N SER A 193 10.68 1.68 -1.55
CA SER A 193 11.48 1.79 -2.78
C SER A 193 10.63 1.85 -4.04
N HIS A 194 9.63 0.98 -4.16
CA HIS A 194 8.76 0.99 -5.35
C HIS A 194 7.74 2.13 -5.33
N ILE A 195 7.30 2.60 -4.16
CA ILE A 195 6.49 3.82 -4.05
C ILE A 195 7.30 5.02 -4.56
N CYS A 196 8.45 5.28 -3.95
CA CYS A 196 9.26 6.47 -4.25
C CYS A 196 9.80 6.43 -5.69
N GLY A 197 10.49 5.34 -6.06
CA GLY A 197 11.27 5.28 -7.30
C GLY A 197 12.46 6.24 -7.34
N ASN A 198 12.86 6.78 -6.19
CA ASN A 198 14.02 7.62 -5.97
C ASN A 198 14.61 7.36 -4.56
N ARG A 199 15.82 7.86 -4.27
CA ARG A 199 16.49 7.68 -2.97
C ARG A 199 16.07 8.70 -1.90
N GLU A 200 15.68 9.90 -2.32
CA GLU A 200 15.46 11.07 -1.45
C GLU A 200 14.23 10.88 -0.55
N ASP A 201 13.17 10.25 -1.08
CA ASP A 201 11.88 10.13 -0.42
C ASP A 201 11.75 8.86 0.45
N LEU A 202 12.75 7.97 0.44
CA LEU A 202 12.66 6.65 1.08
C LEU A 202 12.35 6.72 2.57
N HIS A 203 12.98 7.66 3.28
CA HIS A 203 12.79 7.84 4.72
C HIS A 203 11.41 8.42 5.04
N GLU A 204 10.96 9.42 4.28
CA GLU A 204 9.64 10.07 4.45
C GLU A 204 8.52 9.03 4.32
N ILE A 205 8.55 8.21 3.27
CA ILE A 205 7.54 7.16 3.04
C ILE A 205 7.63 6.05 4.09
N ALA A 206 8.84 5.64 4.47
CA ALA A 206 9.03 4.66 5.52
C ALA A 206 8.47 5.13 6.86
N GLN A 207 8.76 6.37 7.27
CA GLN A 207 8.24 6.94 8.51
C GLN A 207 6.72 7.08 8.47
N HIS A 208 6.16 7.57 7.35
CA HIS A 208 4.72 7.69 7.20
C HIS A 208 3.99 6.35 7.33
N ALA A 209 4.54 5.27 6.75
CA ALA A 209 3.99 3.93 6.92
C ALA A 209 3.98 3.49 8.40
N LEU A 210 5.06 3.73 9.14
CA LEU A 210 5.12 3.40 10.57
C LEU A 210 4.15 4.25 11.41
N ASP A 211 3.96 5.52 11.06
CA ASP A 211 2.97 6.39 11.71
C ASP A 211 1.54 5.91 11.45
N LEU A 212 1.28 5.21 10.33
CA LEU A 212 0.04 4.49 10.02
C LEU A 212 0.01 3.06 10.59
N ASN A 213 0.89 2.75 11.55
CA ASN A 213 1.02 1.47 12.22
C ASN A 213 1.42 0.29 11.33
N TYR A 214 2.04 0.48 10.17
CA TYR A 214 2.54 -0.65 9.38
C TYR A 214 3.48 -1.55 10.19
N ASP A 215 3.49 -2.83 9.87
CA ASP A 215 4.24 -3.85 10.58
C ASP A 215 5.72 -3.90 10.17
N GLY A 216 6.03 -3.40 8.98
CA GLY A 216 7.39 -3.46 8.47
C GLY A 216 7.61 -2.72 7.16
N LEU A 217 8.84 -2.81 6.68
CA LEU A 217 9.33 -2.11 5.50
C LEU A 217 10.05 -3.08 4.56
N MET A 218 9.89 -2.86 3.26
CA MET A 218 10.68 -3.51 2.21
C MET A 218 11.45 -2.46 1.42
N THR A 219 12.77 -2.39 1.62
CA THR A 219 13.64 -1.40 0.96
C THR A 219 14.67 -2.09 0.08
N GLU A 220 14.90 -1.57 -1.12
CA GLU A 220 15.92 -2.10 -2.02
C GLU A 220 17.31 -1.52 -1.72
N THR A 221 18.31 -2.40 -1.65
CA THR A 221 19.69 -2.02 -1.37
C THR A 221 20.67 -2.61 -2.37
N HIS A 222 21.68 -1.85 -2.75
CA HIS A 222 22.72 -2.30 -3.69
C HIS A 222 24.11 -1.90 -3.20
N CYS A 223 25.14 -2.72 -3.44
CA CYS A 223 26.52 -2.35 -3.09
C CYS A 223 27.04 -1.17 -3.93
N ASP A 224 26.56 -1.05 -5.17
CA ASP A 224 26.86 0.05 -6.10
C ASP A 224 25.58 0.52 -6.83
N PRO A 225 24.71 1.31 -6.19
CA PRO A 225 23.37 1.60 -6.70
C PRO A 225 23.32 2.28 -8.08
N ASP A 226 24.31 3.09 -8.43
CA ASP A 226 24.32 3.83 -9.70
C ASP A 226 24.55 2.91 -10.91
N ASN A 227 25.23 1.78 -10.70
CA ASN A 227 25.53 0.78 -11.74
C ASN A 227 24.63 -0.47 -11.66
N ALA A 228 23.59 -0.47 -10.82
CA ALA A 228 22.68 -1.60 -10.72
C ALA A 228 21.94 -1.87 -12.05
N TRP A 229 21.78 -3.14 -12.41
CA TRP A 229 21.17 -3.60 -13.67
C TRP A 229 19.65 -3.40 -13.72
N SER A 230 19.05 -3.08 -12.58
CA SER A 230 17.64 -2.75 -12.45
C SER A 230 17.44 -1.72 -11.35
N ASP A 231 16.49 -0.79 -11.55
CA ASP A 231 15.98 0.05 -10.47
C ASP A 231 17.08 0.84 -9.70
N ALA A 232 18.14 1.24 -10.42
CA ALA A 232 19.30 1.98 -9.90
C ALA A 232 18.91 3.26 -9.13
N LYS A 233 17.84 3.94 -9.55
CA LYS A 233 17.42 5.25 -9.01
C LYS A 233 16.88 5.21 -7.59
N GLN A 234 16.41 4.07 -7.11
CA GLN A 234 15.78 3.92 -5.78
C GLN A 234 16.55 3.03 -4.82
N GLN A 235 17.55 2.30 -5.30
CA GLN A 235 18.40 1.49 -4.45
C GLN A 235 19.36 2.40 -3.67
N ILE A 236 19.63 2.06 -2.42
CA ILE A 236 20.64 2.71 -1.56
C ILE A 236 21.66 1.69 -1.06
N THR A 237 22.82 2.13 -0.56
CA THR A 237 23.78 1.18 0.00
C THR A 237 23.27 0.59 1.32
N PRO A 238 23.68 -0.63 1.71
CA PRO A 238 23.34 -1.19 3.02
C PRO A 238 23.71 -0.27 4.19
N PHE A 239 24.83 0.47 4.07
CA PHE A 239 25.23 1.48 5.04
C PHE A 239 24.18 2.61 5.17
N VAL A 240 23.78 3.21 4.05
CA VAL A 240 22.77 4.28 4.03
C VAL A 240 21.42 3.76 4.52
N TYR A 241 21.08 2.52 4.20
CA TYR A 241 19.88 1.87 4.72
C TYR A 241 19.93 1.70 6.25
N GLY A 242 21.07 1.28 6.82
CA GLY A 242 21.24 1.20 8.26
C GLY A 242 21.08 2.56 8.96
N GLU A 243 21.64 3.63 8.40
CA GLU A 243 21.46 4.99 8.91
C GLU A 243 20.02 5.50 8.77
N MET A 244 19.31 5.11 7.71
CA MET A 244 17.88 5.37 7.57
C MET A 244 17.07 4.62 8.64
N ALA A 245 17.34 3.33 8.83
CA ALA A 245 16.61 2.47 9.76
C ALA A 245 16.73 2.95 11.22
N LYS A 246 17.92 3.39 11.64
CA LYS A 246 18.15 3.95 12.99
C LYS A 246 17.37 5.23 13.26
N ARG A 247 17.01 5.99 12.22
CA ARG A 247 16.27 7.25 12.34
C ARG A 247 14.75 7.04 12.36
N LEU A 248 14.27 5.81 12.11
CA LEU A 248 12.83 5.52 12.13
C LEU A 248 12.30 5.54 13.56
N ILE A 249 11.12 6.13 13.72
CA ILE A 249 10.40 6.18 14.99
C ILE A 249 9.26 5.16 14.90
N VAL A 250 9.35 4.09 15.70
CA VAL A 250 8.28 3.11 15.86
C VAL A 250 7.38 3.55 17.00
N ARG A 251 6.12 3.85 16.70
CA ARG A 251 5.13 4.28 17.69
C ARG A 251 4.37 3.07 18.24
N ARG A 252 3.98 3.17 19.52
CA ARG A 252 3.07 2.22 20.16
C ARG A 252 1.63 2.54 19.74
N GLU A 253 0.80 1.51 19.58
CA GLU A 253 -0.59 1.66 19.17
C GLU A 253 -1.49 2.15 20.31
N THR A 254 -1.12 1.83 21.54
CA THR A 254 -1.82 2.22 22.75
C THR A 254 -0.85 2.37 23.92
N THR A 255 -1.36 2.82 25.06
CA THR A 255 -0.66 2.95 26.34
C THR A 255 -1.57 2.46 27.47
N ASP A 256 -0.97 1.95 28.53
CA ASP A 256 -1.69 1.57 29.76
C ASP A 256 -1.89 2.78 30.71
N ASP A 257 -1.40 3.97 30.32
CA ASP A 257 -1.62 5.21 31.07
C ASP A 257 -3.10 5.60 31.04
N ARG A 258 -3.77 5.32 32.15
CA ARG A 258 -5.19 5.61 32.33
C ARG A 258 -5.52 7.10 32.18
N SER A 259 -4.66 8.00 32.63
CA SER A 259 -4.90 9.44 32.53
C SER A 259 -4.87 9.92 31.08
N PHE A 260 -3.94 9.36 30.29
CA PHE A 260 -3.86 9.58 28.86
C PHE A 260 -5.10 9.03 28.15
N LEU A 261 -5.50 7.80 28.46
CA LEU A 261 -6.68 7.16 27.85
C LEU A 261 -7.97 7.96 28.15
N GLU A 262 -8.17 8.39 29.40
CA GLU A 262 -9.32 9.22 29.78
C GLU A 262 -9.32 10.57 29.05
N THR A 263 -8.14 11.20 28.90
CA THR A 263 -8.02 12.46 28.15
C THR A 263 -8.33 12.28 26.66
N LEU A 264 -7.80 11.21 26.05
CA LEU A 264 -8.04 10.88 24.65
C LEU A 264 -9.52 10.61 24.39
N GLU A 265 -10.18 9.86 25.27
CA GLU A 265 -11.60 9.55 25.15
C GLU A 265 -12.47 10.79 25.29
N ASN A 266 -12.14 11.70 26.21
CA ASN A 266 -12.83 12.99 26.32
C ASN A 266 -12.70 13.84 25.04
N ILE A 267 -11.56 13.80 24.35
CA ILE A 267 -11.37 14.51 23.08
C ILE A 267 -12.20 13.82 21.98
N ARG A 268 -12.22 12.49 21.93
CA ARG A 268 -13.03 11.72 20.97
C ARG A 268 -14.52 12.00 21.13
N HIS A 269 -15.03 12.04 22.36
CA HIS A 269 -16.42 12.43 22.60
C HIS A 269 -16.76 13.83 22.07
N LYS A 270 -15.86 14.80 22.21
CA LYS A 270 -16.06 16.13 21.62
C LYS A 270 -16.08 16.09 20.09
N ILE A 271 -15.29 15.20 19.47
CA ILE A 271 -15.34 14.97 18.02
C ILE A 271 -16.68 14.35 17.64
N ASP A 272 -17.15 13.33 18.38
CA ASP A 272 -18.44 12.67 18.13
C ASP A 272 -19.61 13.66 18.19
N GLU A 273 -19.60 14.60 19.14
CA GLU A 273 -20.60 15.68 19.24
C GLU A 273 -20.60 16.56 17.98
N VAL A 274 -19.42 16.99 17.51
CA VAL A 274 -19.27 17.79 16.29
C VAL A 274 -19.73 17.00 15.06
N ASP A 275 -19.37 15.72 14.97
CA ASP A 275 -19.74 14.86 13.84
C ASP A 275 -21.26 14.64 13.79
N LEU A 276 -21.92 14.52 14.95
CA LEU A 276 -23.38 14.46 15.03
C LEU A 276 -24.03 15.77 14.53
N GLU A 277 -23.48 16.93 14.91
CA GLU A 277 -23.95 18.22 14.40
C GLU A 277 -23.77 18.33 12.87
N LEU A 278 -22.63 17.90 12.34
CA LEU A 278 -22.35 17.88 10.91
C LEU A 278 -23.35 16.99 10.15
N LEU A 279 -23.66 15.80 10.66
CA LEU A 279 -24.66 14.91 10.07
C LEU A 279 -26.06 15.55 10.05
N ASN A 280 -26.44 16.23 11.13
CA ASN A 280 -27.72 16.96 11.19
C ASN A 280 -27.78 18.11 10.17
N LEU A 281 -26.67 18.86 10.01
CA LEU A 281 -26.56 19.93 9.02
C LEU A 281 -26.62 19.39 7.58
N LEU A 282 -25.93 18.28 7.31
CA LEU A 282 -25.97 17.61 6.00
C LEU A 282 -27.38 17.10 5.69
N SER A 283 -28.05 16.46 6.65
CA SER A 283 -29.45 16.03 6.50
C SER A 283 -30.38 17.20 6.17
N ARG A 284 -30.27 18.31 6.92
CA ARG A 284 -31.04 19.54 6.64
C ARG A 284 -30.73 20.09 5.24
N ARG A 285 -29.48 20.09 4.82
CA ARG A 285 -29.06 20.52 3.48
C ARG A 285 -29.69 19.64 2.39
N MET A 286 -29.75 18.32 2.58
CA MET A 286 -30.37 17.42 1.59
C MET A 286 -31.87 17.64 1.46
N LYS A 287 -32.59 17.95 2.55
CA LYS A 287 -34.02 18.35 2.48
C LYS A 287 -34.22 19.60 1.61
N LEU A 288 -33.34 20.59 1.72
CA LEU A 288 -33.38 21.78 0.84
C LEU A 288 -33.07 21.41 -0.62
N SER A 289 -32.17 20.44 -0.86
CA SER A 289 -31.92 19.93 -2.20
C SER A 289 -33.15 19.24 -2.80
N GLU A 290 -33.93 18.49 -2.00
CA GLU A 290 -35.22 17.93 -2.43
C GLU A 290 -36.23 19.03 -2.78
N GLU A 291 -36.34 20.09 -1.97
CA GLU A 291 -37.19 21.25 -2.25
C GLU A 291 -36.82 21.93 -3.58
N ILE A 292 -35.52 22.12 -3.84
CA ILE A 292 -35.01 22.61 -5.13
C ILE A 292 -35.43 21.67 -6.26
N GLY A 293 -35.31 20.36 -6.08
CA GLY A 293 -35.74 19.35 -7.06
C GLY A 293 -37.22 19.45 -7.39
N ARG A 294 -38.09 19.55 -6.37
CA ARG A 294 -39.55 19.73 -6.54
C ARG A 294 -39.87 21.01 -7.31
N TYR A 295 -39.19 22.11 -6.96
CA TYR A 295 -39.40 23.39 -7.62
C TYR A 295 -38.94 23.37 -9.08
N LYS A 296 -37.75 22.81 -9.36
CA LYS A 296 -37.24 22.65 -10.73
C LYS A 296 -38.16 21.78 -11.58
N ARG A 297 -38.62 20.66 -11.04
CA ARG A 297 -39.59 19.77 -11.70
C ARG A 297 -40.87 20.51 -12.07
N LYS A 298 -41.46 21.24 -11.12
CA LYS A 298 -42.69 22.03 -11.36
C LYS A 298 -42.52 23.05 -12.50
N ASN A 299 -41.31 23.60 -12.67
CA ASN A 299 -41.01 24.62 -13.66
C ASN A 299 -40.27 24.09 -14.91
N ASN A 300 -40.15 22.75 -15.05
CA ASN A 300 -39.44 22.10 -16.15
C ASN A 300 -37.98 22.59 -16.35
N ILE A 301 -37.25 22.77 -15.24
CA ILE A 301 -35.84 23.21 -15.21
C ILE A 301 -34.93 22.00 -14.94
N SER A 302 -33.73 21.97 -15.55
CA SER A 302 -32.73 20.92 -15.35
C SER A 302 -32.07 20.96 -13.96
N ILE A 303 -31.61 19.80 -13.48
CA ILE A 303 -30.93 19.66 -12.18
C ILE A 303 -29.59 20.39 -12.18
N LEU A 304 -28.75 20.14 -13.19
CA LEU A 304 -27.36 20.59 -13.18
C LEU A 304 -27.23 22.06 -13.58
N GLN A 305 -26.60 22.86 -12.71
CA GLN A 305 -26.31 24.28 -12.95
C GLN A 305 -24.83 24.55 -12.63
N ALA A 306 -23.95 24.31 -13.62
CA ALA A 306 -22.50 24.33 -13.44
C ALA A 306 -21.94 25.66 -12.91
N ALA A 307 -22.48 26.80 -13.35
CA ALA A 307 -22.03 28.11 -12.89
C ALA A 307 -22.20 28.31 -11.37
N ARG A 308 -23.32 27.84 -10.81
CA ARG A 308 -23.59 27.91 -9.37
C ARG A 308 -22.64 27.02 -8.57
N TRP A 309 -22.29 25.85 -9.12
CA TRP A 309 -21.36 24.94 -8.49
C TRP A 309 -19.95 25.56 -8.37
N ASN A 310 -19.46 26.17 -9.47
CA ASN A 310 -18.16 26.85 -9.46
C ASN A 310 -18.12 28.00 -8.44
N GLU A 311 -19.17 28.82 -8.35
CA GLU A 311 -19.27 29.91 -7.37
C GLU A 311 -19.20 29.40 -5.92
N ILE A 312 -19.90 28.30 -5.62
CA ILE A 312 -19.88 27.68 -4.29
C ILE A 312 -18.49 27.15 -3.96
N LEU A 313 -17.87 26.46 -4.92
CA LEU A 313 -16.58 25.83 -4.73
C LEU A 313 -15.48 26.87 -4.49
N GLU A 314 -15.44 27.93 -5.29
CA GLU A 314 -14.46 29.02 -5.16
C GLU A 314 -14.60 29.71 -3.79
N LYS A 315 -15.82 30.11 -3.43
CA LYS A 315 -16.09 30.78 -2.15
C LYS A 315 -15.73 29.89 -0.95
N ALA A 316 -16.11 28.62 -1.00
CA ALA A 316 -15.87 27.71 0.11
C ALA A 316 -14.39 27.33 0.23
N THR A 317 -13.67 27.22 -0.88
CA THR A 317 -12.22 26.99 -0.89
C THR A 317 -11.49 28.15 -0.24
N GLY A 318 -11.87 29.40 -0.55
CA GLY A 318 -11.31 30.60 0.09
C GLY A 318 -11.54 30.59 1.61
N LEU A 319 -12.79 30.48 2.03
CA LEU A 319 -13.16 30.48 3.47
C LEU A 319 -12.56 29.31 4.25
N GLY A 320 -12.49 28.12 3.66
CA GLY A 320 -11.93 26.96 4.34
C GLY A 320 -10.41 27.09 4.48
N THR A 321 -9.72 27.66 3.49
CA THR A 321 -8.28 27.94 3.58
C THR A 321 -7.98 28.96 4.69
N GLU A 322 -8.78 30.02 4.82
CA GLU A 322 -8.68 30.99 5.92
C GLU A 322 -8.88 30.36 7.31
N ARG A 323 -9.61 29.24 7.36
CA ARG A 323 -9.90 28.48 8.60
C ARG A 323 -8.94 27.30 8.82
N GLY A 324 -7.87 27.21 8.03
CA GLY A 324 -6.84 26.17 8.19
C GLY A 324 -7.18 24.81 7.55
N LEU A 325 -8.21 24.73 6.70
CA LEU A 325 -8.50 23.54 5.89
C LEU A 325 -7.76 23.61 4.56
N SER A 326 -7.31 22.47 4.03
CA SER A 326 -6.67 22.44 2.71
C SER A 326 -7.70 22.58 1.58
N ALA A 327 -7.33 23.27 0.50
CA ALA A 327 -8.17 23.41 -0.68
C ALA A 327 -8.63 22.05 -1.24
N ALA A 328 -7.71 21.09 -1.33
CA ALA A 328 -8.00 19.75 -1.82
C ALA A 328 -9.04 19.00 -0.96
N PHE A 329 -8.99 19.17 0.37
CA PHE A 329 -9.99 18.57 1.26
C PHE A 329 -11.37 19.18 1.01
N ILE A 330 -11.47 20.51 0.95
CA ILE A 330 -12.73 21.23 0.74
C ILE A 330 -13.37 20.82 -0.59
N GLU A 331 -12.56 20.75 -1.65
CA GLU A 331 -13.02 20.36 -2.98
C GLU A 331 -13.59 18.93 -2.98
N LYS A 332 -12.87 17.98 -2.38
CA LYS A 332 -13.32 16.58 -2.30
C LYS A 332 -14.60 16.45 -1.46
N TYR A 333 -14.63 17.10 -0.30
CA TYR A 333 -15.79 17.10 0.60
C TYR A 333 -17.04 17.67 -0.08
N LEU A 334 -16.93 18.88 -0.64
CA LEU A 334 -18.08 19.52 -1.27
C LEU A 334 -18.53 18.78 -2.53
N SER A 335 -17.61 18.19 -3.29
CA SER A 335 -17.96 17.40 -4.47
C SER A 335 -18.81 16.19 -4.09
N ALA A 336 -18.44 15.46 -3.03
CA ALA A 336 -19.26 14.35 -2.52
C ALA A 336 -20.64 14.82 -2.06
N VAL A 337 -20.69 15.93 -1.31
CA VAL A 337 -21.95 16.54 -0.83
C VAL A 337 -22.81 17.07 -2.00
N HIS A 338 -22.19 17.50 -3.11
CA HIS A 338 -22.89 17.93 -4.32
C HIS A 338 -23.46 16.73 -5.09
N GLN A 339 -22.70 15.65 -5.23
CA GLN A 339 -23.16 14.41 -5.85
C GLN A 339 -24.39 13.85 -5.12
N GLU A 340 -24.36 13.78 -3.79
CA GLU A 340 -25.51 13.35 -2.99
C GLU A 340 -26.74 14.26 -3.23
N SER A 341 -26.51 15.58 -3.29
CA SER A 341 -27.57 16.54 -3.61
C SER A 341 -28.16 16.38 -5.01
N ILE A 342 -27.37 15.94 -6.00
CA ILE A 342 -27.85 15.62 -7.35
C ILE A 342 -28.67 14.32 -7.31
N ALA A 343 -28.22 13.31 -6.57
CA ALA A 343 -28.94 12.06 -6.41
C ALA A 343 -30.34 12.30 -5.82
N LYS A 344 -30.44 13.08 -4.74
CA LYS A 344 -31.72 13.47 -4.13
C LYS A 344 -32.66 14.23 -5.09
N GLN A 345 -32.13 15.18 -5.87
CA GLN A 345 -32.93 15.87 -6.88
C GLN A 345 -33.39 14.93 -7.99
N THR A 346 -32.55 13.97 -8.38
CA THR A 346 -32.88 12.97 -9.40
C THR A 346 -34.01 12.05 -8.94
N GLU A 347 -33.96 11.58 -7.69
CA GLU A 347 -35.03 10.79 -7.06
C GLU A 347 -36.38 11.55 -7.16
N VAL A 348 -36.41 12.81 -6.71
CA VAL A 348 -37.61 13.66 -6.76
C VAL A 348 -38.12 13.92 -8.19
N MET A 349 -37.22 14.04 -9.16
CA MET A 349 -37.60 14.20 -10.57
C MET A 349 -38.18 12.91 -11.17
N GLY A 350 -37.72 11.75 -10.72
CA GLY A 350 -38.19 10.44 -11.17
C GLY A 350 -39.51 9.98 -10.55
N GLU A 351 -39.92 10.50 -9.38
CA GLU A 351 -41.18 10.13 -8.71
C GLU A 351 -42.42 10.38 -9.59
N GLY A 352 -42.93 9.37 -10.28
CA GLY A 352 -44.10 9.48 -11.18
C GLY A 352 -43.80 9.24 -12.66
N VAL A 353 -42.55 8.94 -13.01
CA VAL A 353 -42.21 8.26 -14.26
C VAL A 353 -42.43 6.76 -14.04
N LYS A 354 -43.63 6.27 -14.34
CA LYS A 354 -43.81 4.84 -14.58
C LYS A 354 -43.11 4.53 -15.90
N VAL A 355 -42.10 3.66 -15.86
CA VAL A 355 -41.60 2.98 -17.06
C VAL A 355 -42.67 2.03 -17.58
#